data_AF-A0A800JCN9-F1
#
_entry.id   AF-A0A800JCN9-F1
#
_cell.length_a   1.000
_cell.length_b   1.000
_cell.length_c   1.000
_cell.angle_alpha   90.00
_cell.angle_beta   90.00
_cell.angle_gamma   90.00
#
_symmetry.space_group_name_H-M   'P 1'
#
loop_
_entity.id
_entity.type
_entity.pdbx_description
1 polymer ?
#
loop_
_entity_poly.entity_id
_entity_poly.type
_entity_poly.pdbx_seq_one_letter_code
_entity_poly.pdbx_strand_id
1 'polypeptide(L)'
;MSHEPQTTEATDATRPSWAAHELAALALTVGLAVWVVAQWGAAVQPQANTERDEKRAATLAELRVANEEALNSFGVTDESLKRYRIPIQNAMTLVAELGAKNIAKEVAERTAPPSDLKLVEIPDPDFLADISELDDPSLIAQGKTLFLTKICFTCHQTNPAVPAPAGLALRAPKFIGDFWGKERLVHKGLGGPLERVVMGPGYFAESVSATGSGARVLKGALTPMPPPPPVTEDEVKALMAYVRSLSQGN
;
A
#
# COMPACT_ATOMS: atom_id res chain seq x y z
N MET A 1 53.77 -73.32 25.22
CA MET A 1 54.84 -73.01 24.25
C MET A 1 54.21 -72.12 23.19
N SER A 2 54.56 -70.87 22.93
CA SER A 2 55.70 -70.04 23.36
C SER A 2 55.40 -68.60 22.90
N HIS A 3 55.85 -67.63 23.70
CA HIS A 3 56.30 -66.26 23.37
C HIS A 3 55.44 -65.27 22.53
N GLU A 4 55.07 -64.17 23.19
CA GLU A 4 54.87 -62.81 22.66
C GLU A 4 56.17 -62.27 22.00
N PRO A 5 56.13 -61.27 21.08
CA PRO A 5 55.96 -59.89 21.54
C PRO A 5 55.14 -58.94 20.64
N GLN A 6 54.58 -57.94 21.31
CA GLN A 6 54.14 -56.65 20.79
C GLN A 6 55.23 -55.97 19.93
N THR A 7 54.82 -55.26 18.86
CA THR A 7 55.47 -54.00 18.48
C THR A 7 54.51 -53.07 17.73
N THR A 8 54.16 -51.99 18.44
CA THR A 8 54.09 -50.59 17.98
C THR A 8 53.04 -50.18 16.95
N GLU A 9 51.96 -49.60 17.48
CA GLU A 9 51.32 -48.39 16.92
C GLU A 9 52.41 -47.39 16.50
N ALA A 10 52.61 -47.24 15.19
CA ALA A 10 53.22 -46.05 14.63
C ALA A 10 52.06 -45.15 14.15
N THR A 11 51.65 -44.22 15.00
CA THR A 11 50.78 -43.11 14.61
C THR A 11 51.52 -42.30 13.53
N ASP A 12 51.09 -42.45 12.29
CA ASP A 12 51.59 -41.70 11.14
C ASP A 12 51.23 -40.22 11.29
N ALA A 13 52.19 -39.46 11.84
CA ALA A 13 52.08 -38.04 12.17
C ALA A 13 52.31 -37.09 10.97
N THR A 14 52.08 -37.54 9.72
CA THR A 14 52.45 -36.73 8.54
C THR A 14 51.29 -36.33 7.62
N ARG A 15 50.04 -36.66 7.97
CA ARG A 15 48.89 -36.15 7.21
C ARG A 15 48.38 -34.85 7.83
N PRO A 16 48.53 -33.68 7.16
CA PRO A 16 47.94 -32.44 7.65
C PRO A 16 46.43 -32.64 7.78
N SER A 17 45.92 -32.54 9.01
CA SER A 17 44.49 -32.65 9.27
C SER A 17 43.76 -31.67 8.38
N TRP A 18 42.64 -32.08 7.79
CA TRP A 18 41.78 -31.27 6.93
C TRP A 18 41.48 -29.87 7.54
N ALA A 19 41.41 -29.79 8.87
CA ALA A 19 41.30 -28.55 9.66
C ALA A 19 42.41 -27.50 9.41
N ALA A 20 43.65 -27.90 9.11
CA ALA A 20 44.74 -26.95 8.84
C ALA A 20 44.54 -26.22 7.50
N HIS A 21 43.95 -26.90 6.51
CA HIS A 21 43.63 -26.30 5.21
C HIS A 21 42.42 -25.38 5.32
N GLU A 22 41.43 -25.72 6.13
CA GLU A 22 40.28 -24.85 6.40
C GLU A 22 40.70 -23.56 7.13
N LEU A 23 41.56 -23.68 8.15
CA LEU A 23 42.08 -22.51 8.86
C LEU A 23 42.93 -21.62 7.94
N ALA A 24 43.75 -22.21 7.06
CA ALA A 24 44.50 -21.45 6.07
C ALA A 24 43.59 -20.75 5.05
N ALA A 25 42.53 -21.43 4.60
CA ALA A 25 41.54 -20.84 3.68
C ALA A 25 40.75 -19.70 4.34
N LEU A 26 40.34 -19.85 5.61
CA LEU A 26 39.69 -18.79 6.38
C LEU A 26 40.62 -17.60 6.63
N ALA A 27 41.89 -17.85 6.96
CA ALA A 27 42.86 -16.77 7.11
C ALA A 27 43.08 -15.99 5.81
N LEU A 28 43.14 -16.70 4.68
CA LEU A 28 43.25 -16.09 3.35
C LEU A 28 42.02 -15.27 2.98
N THR A 29 40.81 -15.77 3.22
CA THR A 29 39.57 -15.04 2.90
C THR A 29 39.40 -13.81 3.77
N VAL A 30 39.72 -13.89 5.07
CA VAL A 30 39.71 -12.73 5.96
C VAL A 30 40.77 -11.71 5.53
N GLY A 31 41.98 -12.16 5.18
CA GLY A 31 43.04 -11.29 4.68
C GLY A 31 42.64 -10.55 3.40
N LEU A 32 42.02 -11.26 2.44
CA LEU A 32 41.50 -10.69 1.21
C LEU A 32 40.37 -9.69 1.46
N ALA A 33 39.44 -10.01 2.35
CA ALA A 33 38.35 -9.11 2.72
C ALA A 33 38.87 -7.81 3.34
N VAL A 34 39.82 -7.92 4.28
CA VAL A 34 40.46 -6.74 4.90
C VAL A 34 41.23 -5.93 3.86
N TRP A 35 41.96 -6.57 2.96
CA TRP A 35 42.70 -5.88 1.89
C TRP A 35 41.77 -5.16 0.92
N VAL A 36 40.67 -5.79 0.50
CA VAL A 36 39.66 -5.16 -0.37
C VAL A 36 39.03 -3.95 0.33
N VAL A 37 38.65 -4.08 1.61
CA VAL A 37 38.10 -2.97 2.38
C VAL A 37 39.13 -1.85 2.58
N ALA A 38 40.39 -2.16 2.84
CA ALA A 38 41.44 -1.16 3.01
C ALA A 38 41.76 -0.42 1.70
N GLN A 39 41.81 -1.15 0.58
CA GLN A 39 42.17 -0.60 -0.73
C GLN A 39 41.02 0.21 -1.36
N TRP A 40 39.77 -0.24 -1.17
CA TRP A 40 38.60 0.34 -1.85
C TRP A 40 37.63 1.05 -0.91
N GLY A 41 37.77 0.92 0.41
CA GLY A 41 36.86 1.54 1.39
C GLY A 41 36.81 3.06 1.33
N ALA A 42 37.90 3.72 0.94
CA ALA A 42 37.92 5.17 0.72
C ALA A 42 37.15 5.61 -0.54
N ALA A 43 37.05 4.73 -1.55
CA ALA A 43 36.31 4.99 -2.79
C ALA A 43 34.78 4.72 -2.65
N VAL A 44 34.37 4.06 -1.57
CA VAL A 44 32.96 3.70 -1.27
C VAL A 44 32.33 4.64 -0.23
N GLN A 45 33.06 5.66 0.24
CA GLN A 45 32.43 6.74 1.02
C GLN A 45 31.35 7.40 0.13
N PRO A 46 30.10 7.52 0.59
CA PRO A 46 29.10 8.26 -0.16
C PRO A 46 29.66 9.67 -0.39
N GLN A 47 29.84 10.04 -1.66
CA GLN A 47 30.34 11.37 -2.01
C GLN A 47 29.45 12.40 -1.30
N ALA A 48 30.04 13.16 -0.37
CA ALA A 48 29.38 14.30 0.23
C ALA A 48 29.08 15.28 -0.91
N ASN A 49 27.83 15.29 -1.36
CA ASN A 49 27.39 16.15 -2.43
C ASN A 49 26.95 17.47 -1.79
N THR A 50 27.95 18.28 -1.46
CA THR A 50 27.78 19.57 -0.78
C THR A 50 26.82 20.48 -1.55
N GLU A 51 26.86 20.45 -2.89
CA GLU A 51 25.93 21.16 -3.75
C GLU A 51 24.47 20.71 -3.53
N ARG A 52 24.22 19.39 -3.47
CA ARG A 52 22.89 18.85 -3.18
C ARG A 52 22.40 19.21 -1.78
N ASP A 53 23.29 19.15 -0.80
CA ASP A 53 22.94 19.43 0.59
C ASP A 53 22.69 20.93 0.83
N GLU A 54 23.47 21.80 0.21
CA GLU A 54 23.23 23.26 0.16
C GLU A 54 21.89 23.58 -0.52
N LYS A 55 21.60 22.93 -1.65
CA LYS A 55 20.33 23.10 -2.35
C LYS A 55 19.14 22.65 -1.48
N ARG A 56 19.26 21.52 -0.78
CA ARG A 56 18.22 21.06 0.17
C ARG A 56 18.05 22.05 1.32
N ALA A 57 19.14 22.57 1.88
CA ALA A 57 19.09 23.54 2.97
C ALA A 57 18.40 24.84 2.53
N ALA A 58 18.70 25.34 1.33
CA ALA A 58 18.04 26.50 0.75
C ALA A 58 16.53 26.25 0.56
N THR A 59 16.14 25.13 -0.04
CA THR A 59 14.72 24.76 -0.20
C THR A 59 14.01 24.64 1.15
N LEU A 60 14.65 24.05 2.17
CA LEU A 60 14.07 23.96 3.51
C LEU A 60 13.89 25.33 4.16
N ALA A 61 14.82 26.26 3.95
CA ALA A 61 14.70 27.63 4.44
C ALA A 61 13.53 28.37 3.79
N GLU A 62 13.37 28.25 2.47
CA GLU A 62 12.21 28.81 1.74
C GLU A 62 10.88 28.22 2.23
N LEU A 63 10.81 26.89 2.35
CA LEU A 63 9.62 26.20 2.88
C LEU A 63 9.31 26.60 4.32
N ARG A 64 10.34 26.85 5.14
CA ARG A 64 10.14 27.31 6.52
C ARG A 64 9.53 28.70 6.57
N VAL A 65 10.02 29.64 5.75
CA VAL A 65 9.45 30.98 5.66
C VAL A 65 8.01 30.93 5.16
N ALA A 66 7.74 30.16 4.10
CA ALA A 66 6.38 29.99 3.58
C ALA A 66 5.45 29.33 4.61
N ASN A 67 5.94 28.36 5.38
CA ASN A 67 5.18 27.75 6.46
C ASN A 67 4.90 28.74 7.60
N GLU A 68 5.90 29.52 8.03
CA GLU A 68 5.73 30.55 9.06
C GLU A 68 4.70 31.60 8.62
N GLU A 69 4.75 32.04 7.36
CA GLU A 69 3.74 32.95 6.79
C GLU A 69 2.36 32.30 6.76
N ALA A 70 2.26 31.05 6.30
CA ALA A 70 0.99 30.33 6.24
C ALA A 70 0.36 30.14 7.63
N LEU A 71 1.16 29.78 8.64
CA LEU A 71 0.68 29.59 10.01
C LEU A 71 0.19 30.88 10.66
N ASN A 72 0.61 32.05 10.18
CA ASN A 72 0.28 33.35 10.78
C ASN A 72 -0.70 34.18 9.95
N SER A 73 -1.19 33.68 8.82
CA SER A 73 -2.04 34.44 7.90
C SER A 73 -3.31 33.69 7.48
N PHE A 74 -4.36 34.47 7.21
CA PHE A 74 -5.57 33.94 6.57
C PHE A 74 -5.31 33.62 5.10
N GLY A 75 -5.97 32.59 4.58
CA GLY A 75 -5.87 32.23 3.16
C GLY A 75 -7.00 31.32 2.70
N VAL A 76 -7.22 31.24 1.39
CA VAL A 76 -8.15 30.29 0.78
C VAL A 76 -7.38 29.04 0.39
N THR A 77 -7.79 27.87 0.90
CA THR A 77 -7.13 26.59 0.56
C THR A 77 -7.90 25.81 -0.49
N ASP A 78 -9.24 25.93 -0.48
CA ASP A 78 -10.12 25.36 -1.50
C ASP A 78 -11.41 26.16 -1.49
N GLU A 79 -11.58 27.02 -2.48
CA GLU A 79 -12.74 27.91 -2.58
C GLU A 79 -14.05 27.13 -2.84
N SER A 80 -13.97 26.08 -3.67
CA SER A 80 -15.14 25.26 -4.04
C SER A 80 -15.74 24.54 -2.82
N LEU A 81 -14.88 24.11 -1.89
CA LEU A 81 -15.26 23.47 -0.64
C LEU A 81 -15.37 24.46 0.53
N LYS A 82 -15.26 25.77 0.27
CA LYS A 82 -15.26 26.85 1.29
C LYS A 82 -14.29 26.56 2.44
N ARG A 83 -13.09 26.05 2.11
CA ARG A 83 -12.03 25.77 3.08
C ARG A 83 -11.04 26.92 3.09
N TYR A 84 -10.86 27.47 4.28
CA TYR A 84 -9.98 28.59 4.55
C TYR A 84 -8.96 28.20 5.60
N ARG A 85 -7.73 28.71 5.43
CA ARG A 85 -6.69 28.71 6.45
C ARG A 85 -6.92 29.89 7.39
N ILE A 86 -6.78 29.64 8.69
CA ILE A 86 -6.77 30.65 9.74
C ILE A 86 -5.41 30.64 10.44
N PRO A 87 -4.97 31.77 11.02
CA PRO A 87 -3.76 31.82 11.84
C PRO A 87 -3.82 30.82 13.01
N ILE A 88 -2.67 30.27 13.39
CA ILE A 88 -2.59 29.20 14.39
C ILE A 88 -3.08 29.65 15.76
N GLN A 89 -2.84 30.91 16.17
CA GLN A 89 -3.38 31.46 17.41
C GLN A 89 -4.90 31.47 17.39
N ASN A 90 -5.52 31.88 16.29
CA ASN A 90 -6.98 31.86 16.13
C ASN A 90 -7.52 30.43 16.16
N ALA A 91 -6.83 29.49 15.52
CA ALA A 91 -7.19 28.08 15.58
C ALA A 91 -7.12 27.53 17.02
N MET A 92 -6.07 27.87 17.77
CA MET A 92 -5.89 27.44 19.16
C MET A 92 -6.95 28.05 20.09
N THR A 93 -7.30 29.32 19.90
CA THR A 93 -8.41 29.97 20.64
C THR A 93 -9.74 29.30 20.33
N LEU A 94 -10.05 29.04 19.06
CA LEU A 94 -11.28 28.34 18.66
C LEU A 94 -11.35 26.94 19.27
N VAL A 95 -10.22 26.21 19.29
CA VAL A 95 -10.11 24.89 19.93
C VAL A 95 -10.36 24.98 21.44
N ALA A 96 -9.80 25.99 22.11
CA ALA A 96 -10.01 26.21 23.54
C ALA A 96 -11.47 26.56 23.88
N GLU A 97 -12.11 27.40 23.06
CA GLU A 97 -13.50 27.84 23.21
C GLU A 97 -14.50 26.70 22.96
N LEU A 98 -14.27 25.89 21.92
CA LEU A 98 -15.15 24.76 21.58
C LEU A 98 -14.96 23.60 22.58
N GLY A 99 -13.73 23.35 23.04
CA GLY A 99 -13.40 22.19 23.87
C GLY A 99 -13.38 20.88 23.08
N ALA A 100 -12.58 19.92 23.55
CA ALA A 100 -12.22 18.70 22.80
C ALA A 100 -13.41 17.87 22.27
N LYS A 101 -14.51 17.80 23.03
CA LYS A 101 -15.71 17.03 22.63
C LYS A 101 -16.51 17.70 21.52
N ASN A 102 -16.61 19.04 21.52
CA ASN A 102 -17.34 19.76 20.47
C ASN A 102 -16.52 19.87 19.20
N ILE A 103 -15.18 19.93 19.28
CA ILE A 103 -14.32 19.86 18.09
C ILE A 103 -14.48 18.53 17.38
N ALA A 104 -14.47 17.41 18.11
CA ALA A 104 -14.66 16.10 17.49
C ALA A 104 -16.00 16.01 16.76
N LYS A 105 -17.06 16.56 17.34
CA LYS A 105 -18.39 16.66 16.72
C LYS A 105 -18.41 17.58 15.50
N GLU A 106 -17.89 18.80 15.60
CA GLU A 106 -17.83 19.78 14.51
C GLU A 106 -16.97 19.27 13.34
N VAL A 107 -15.82 18.65 13.64
CA VAL A 107 -14.98 18.00 12.63
C VAL A 107 -15.73 16.84 11.99
N ALA A 108 -16.41 16.00 12.78
CA ALA A 108 -17.24 14.93 12.23
C ALA A 108 -18.36 15.48 11.33
N GLU A 109 -19.05 16.55 11.71
CA GLU A 109 -20.10 17.19 10.91
C GLU A 109 -19.57 17.84 9.63
N ARG A 110 -18.40 18.50 9.68
CA ARG A 110 -17.77 19.14 8.50
C ARG A 110 -17.08 18.16 7.56
N THR A 111 -16.60 17.03 8.08
CA THR A 111 -15.97 15.97 7.28
C THR A 111 -16.95 14.87 6.89
N ALA A 112 -18.15 14.91 7.48
CA ALA A 112 -19.26 14.08 7.09
C ALA A 112 -19.53 14.27 5.59
N PRO A 113 -19.94 13.20 4.91
CA PRO A 113 -20.40 13.30 3.54
C PRO A 113 -21.63 14.23 3.51
N PRO A 114 -21.76 15.12 2.52
CA PRO A 114 -22.98 15.90 2.35
C PRO A 114 -24.20 14.96 2.32
N SER A 115 -25.20 15.24 3.17
CA SER A 115 -26.38 14.38 3.32
C SER A 115 -27.23 14.34 2.04
N ASP A 116 -27.09 15.34 1.19
CA ASP A 116 -27.82 15.57 -0.06
C ASP A 116 -27.15 14.98 -1.31
N LEU A 117 -26.02 14.28 -1.19
CA LEU A 117 -25.37 13.68 -2.37
C LEU A 117 -26.33 12.74 -3.12
N LYS A 118 -26.39 12.86 -4.44
CA LYS A 118 -27.22 11.94 -5.23
C LYS A 118 -26.61 10.53 -5.20
N LEU A 119 -27.46 9.53 -4.99
CA LEU A 119 -27.12 8.14 -5.30
C LEU A 119 -27.07 8.02 -6.82
N VAL A 120 -25.92 7.62 -7.34
CA VAL A 120 -25.73 7.38 -8.77
C VAL A 120 -25.89 5.88 -8.98
N GLU A 121 -26.93 5.51 -9.72
CA GLU A 121 -27.14 4.15 -10.18
C GLU A 121 -26.17 3.86 -11.32
N ILE A 122 -25.38 2.79 -11.17
CA ILE A 122 -24.49 2.28 -12.21
C ILE A 122 -25.12 0.96 -12.65
N PRO A 123 -25.56 0.85 -13.91
CA PRO A 123 -26.23 -0.37 -14.38
C PRO A 123 -25.29 -1.55 -14.30
N ASP A 124 -25.86 -2.73 -14.07
CA ASP A 124 -25.12 -3.98 -14.16
C ASP A 124 -24.60 -4.18 -15.59
N PRO A 125 -23.41 -4.79 -15.76
CA PRO A 125 -22.84 -4.97 -17.08
C PRO A 125 -23.64 -5.97 -17.93
N ASP A 126 -23.73 -5.72 -19.24
CA ASP A 126 -24.53 -6.52 -20.18
C ASP A 126 -24.19 -8.03 -20.20
N PHE A 127 -22.96 -8.39 -19.84
CA PHE A 127 -22.50 -9.79 -19.75
C PHE A 127 -22.97 -10.54 -18.48
N LEU A 128 -23.59 -9.83 -17.53
CA LEU A 128 -24.19 -10.40 -16.32
C LEU A 128 -25.71 -10.46 -16.51
N ALA A 129 -26.23 -11.63 -16.88
CA ALA A 129 -27.66 -11.80 -17.12
C ALA A 129 -28.47 -11.81 -15.81
N ASP A 130 -27.91 -12.41 -14.75
CA ASP A 130 -28.53 -12.46 -13.43
C ASP A 130 -27.45 -12.46 -12.33
N ILE A 131 -27.68 -11.72 -11.23
CA ILE A 131 -26.74 -11.61 -10.12
C ILE A 131 -26.48 -12.95 -9.42
N SER A 132 -27.43 -13.90 -9.48
CA SER A 132 -27.29 -15.26 -8.93
C SER A 132 -26.23 -16.10 -9.64
N GLU A 133 -25.83 -15.74 -10.87
CA GLU A 133 -24.71 -16.39 -11.56
C GLU A 133 -23.40 -16.22 -10.79
N LEU A 134 -23.28 -15.14 -10.00
CA LEU A 134 -22.10 -14.87 -9.17
C LEU A 134 -22.00 -15.78 -7.93
N ASP A 135 -23.03 -16.60 -7.66
CA ASP A 135 -23.03 -17.58 -6.56
C ASP A 135 -22.48 -18.96 -7.00
N ASP A 136 -22.13 -19.14 -8.29
CA ASP A 136 -21.53 -20.39 -8.78
C ASP A 136 -20.14 -20.64 -8.14
N PRO A 137 -19.95 -21.76 -7.42
CA PRO A 137 -18.66 -22.10 -6.82
C PRO A 137 -17.51 -22.20 -7.83
N SER A 138 -17.79 -22.62 -9.06
CA SER A 138 -16.76 -22.76 -10.10
C SER A 138 -16.23 -21.38 -10.53
N LEU A 139 -17.16 -20.44 -10.73
CA LEU A 139 -16.87 -19.05 -11.05
C LEU A 139 -16.13 -18.33 -9.92
N ILE A 140 -16.52 -18.58 -8.67
CA ILE A 140 -15.82 -18.04 -7.48
C ILE A 140 -14.37 -18.55 -7.42
N ALA A 141 -14.14 -19.86 -7.66
CA ALA A 141 -12.80 -20.44 -7.66
C ALA A 141 -11.92 -19.87 -8.79
N GLN A 142 -12.50 -19.66 -9.97
CA GLN A 142 -11.84 -18.97 -11.09
C GLN A 142 -11.49 -17.53 -10.70
N GLY A 143 -12.42 -16.79 -10.11
CA GLY A 143 -12.23 -15.42 -9.63
C GLY A 143 -11.10 -15.30 -8.61
N LYS A 144 -11.01 -16.24 -7.66
CA LYS A 144 -9.89 -16.29 -6.71
C LYS A 144 -8.55 -16.46 -7.40
N THR A 145 -8.50 -17.35 -8.39
CA THR A 145 -7.28 -17.57 -9.20
C THR A 145 -6.90 -16.29 -9.94
N LEU A 146 -7.86 -15.63 -10.59
CA LEU A 146 -7.64 -14.36 -11.28
C LEU A 146 -7.21 -13.24 -10.33
N PHE A 147 -7.77 -13.16 -9.14
CA PHE A 147 -7.39 -12.15 -8.15
C PHE A 147 -5.91 -12.24 -7.74
N LEU A 148 -5.37 -13.47 -7.75
CA LEU A 148 -3.95 -13.72 -7.51
C LEU A 148 -3.11 -13.45 -8.76
N THR A 149 -3.49 -13.99 -9.92
CA THR A 149 -2.69 -13.91 -11.15
C THR A 149 -2.72 -12.53 -11.81
N LYS A 150 -3.80 -11.77 -11.67
CA LYS A 150 -3.92 -10.35 -12.08
C LYS A 150 -3.41 -9.39 -11.00
N ILE A 151 -2.82 -9.91 -9.92
CA ILE A 151 -2.05 -9.16 -8.91
C ILE A 151 -2.93 -8.20 -8.07
N CYS A 152 -4.25 -8.41 -8.06
CA CYS A 152 -5.19 -7.61 -7.27
C CYS A 152 -4.86 -7.63 -5.77
N PHE A 153 -4.36 -8.77 -5.28
CA PHE A 153 -3.97 -8.98 -3.87
C PHE A 153 -2.87 -8.04 -3.37
N THR A 154 -2.08 -7.44 -4.27
CA THR A 154 -1.01 -6.49 -3.89
C THR A 154 -1.59 -5.25 -3.22
N CYS A 155 -2.75 -4.79 -3.69
CA CYS A 155 -3.41 -3.59 -3.20
C CYS A 155 -4.67 -3.90 -2.39
N HIS A 156 -5.42 -4.94 -2.74
CA HIS A 156 -6.71 -5.22 -2.12
C HIS A 156 -6.59 -6.32 -1.07
N GLN A 157 -6.76 -5.93 0.19
CA GLN A 157 -6.76 -6.86 1.31
C GLN A 157 -8.08 -7.65 1.34
N THR A 158 -8.00 -8.98 1.40
CA THR A 158 -9.17 -9.88 1.50
C THR A 158 -9.19 -10.71 2.79
N ASN A 159 -8.05 -10.82 3.48
CA ASN A 159 -7.93 -11.52 4.75
C ASN A 159 -7.40 -10.55 5.83
N PRO A 160 -8.09 -10.35 6.96
CA PRO A 160 -7.63 -9.49 8.05
C PRO A 160 -6.22 -9.82 8.56
N ALA A 161 -5.83 -11.10 8.55
CA ALA A 161 -4.53 -11.57 9.03
C ALA A 161 -3.39 -11.38 8.03
N VAL A 162 -3.70 -11.14 6.75
CA VAL A 162 -2.70 -10.96 5.68
C VAL A 162 -2.81 -9.54 5.15
N PRO A 163 -1.91 -8.62 5.53
CA PRO A 163 -1.96 -7.25 5.05
C PRO A 163 -1.61 -7.17 3.56
N ALA A 164 -2.15 -6.15 2.87
CA ALA A 164 -1.71 -5.73 1.54
C ALA A 164 -0.90 -4.43 1.68
N PRO A 165 0.45 -4.48 1.82
CA PRO A 165 1.24 -3.31 2.20
C PRO A 165 1.12 -2.13 1.24
N ALA A 166 1.09 -2.40 -0.08
CA ALA A 166 0.87 -1.34 -1.07
C ALA A 166 -0.54 -0.75 -0.93
N GLY A 167 -1.54 -1.59 -0.68
CA GLY A 167 -2.91 -1.17 -0.37
C GLY A 167 -3.02 -0.24 0.83
N LEU A 168 -2.30 -0.55 1.91
CA LEU A 168 -2.26 0.31 3.11
C LEU A 168 -1.64 1.68 2.80
N ALA A 169 -0.52 1.69 2.07
CA ALA A 169 0.15 2.93 1.69
C ALA A 169 -0.75 3.80 0.78
N LEU A 170 -1.46 3.18 -0.16
CA LEU A 170 -2.31 3.86 -1.15
C LEU A 170 -3.75 4.09 -0.68
N ARG A 171 -4.10 3.61 0.53
CA ARG A 171 -5.47 3.59 1.06
C ARG A 171 -6.47 2.94 0.10
N ALA A 172 -6.05 1.83 -0.51
CA ALA A 172 -6.89 1.05 -1.40
C ALA A 172 -8.09 0.41 -0.65
N PRO A 173 -9.23 0.22 -1.33
CA PRO A 173 -10.37 -0.49 -0.77
C PRO A 173 -9.99 -1.89 -0.28
N LYS A 174 -10.52 -2.27 0.89
CA LYS A 174 -10.41 -3.63 1.42
C LYS A 174 -11.70 -4.39 1.14
N PHE A 175 -11.59 -5.67 0.84
CA PHE A 175 -12.71 -6.58 0.59
C PHE A 175 -12.86 -7.54 1.78
N ILE A 176 -13.29 -6.98 2.91
CA ILE A 176 -13.44 -7.68 4.19
C ILE A 176 -14.76 -7.27 4.82
N GLY A 177 -15.53 -8.24 5.33
CA GLY A 177 -16.79 -8.01 6.04
C GLY A 177 -17.95 -7.67 5.10
N ASP A 178 -19.02 -7.09 5.64
CA ASP A 178 -20.26 -6.78 4.90
C ASP A 178 -20.10 -5.53 4.03
N PHE A 179 -19.55 -5.69 2.83
CA PHE A 179 -19.20 -4.58 1.94
C PHE A 179 -20.01 -4.51 0.64
N TRP A 180 -20.49 -5.64 0.13
CA TRP A 180 -21.25 -5.73 -1.12
C TRP A 180 -22.68 -5.21 -0.92
N GLY A 181 -23.23 -4.54 -1.94
CA GLY A 181 -24.54 -3.90 -1.86
C GLY A 181 -24.59 -2.68 -0.93
N LYS A 182 -23.48 -2.31 -0.28
CA LYS A 182 -23.42 -1.12 0.57
C LYS A 182 -23.06 0.11 -0.22
N GLU A 183 -23.58 1.24 0.22
CA GLU A 183 -23.19 2.53 -0.32
C GLU A 183 -21.71 2.84 -0.05
N ARG A 184 -21.10 3.51 -1.00
CA ARG A 184 -19.73 4.00 -0.99
C ARG A 184 -19.72 5.44 -1.43
N LEU A 185 -18.85 6.21 -0.81
CA LEU A 185 -18.58 7.57 -1.24
C LEU A 185 -17.38 7.53 -2.17
N VAL A 186 -17.57 8.06 -3.35
CA VAL A 186 -16.56 8.07 -4.40
C VAL A 186 -16.41 9.48 -4.94
N HIS A 187 -15.21 9.84 -5.34
CA HIS A 187 -14.94 11.02 -6.13
C HIS A 187 -15.10 10.67 -7.61
N LYS A 188 -15.72 11.56 -8.39
CA LYS A 188 -15.64 11.50 -9.85
C LYS A 188 -14.23 11.91 -10.28
N GLY A 189 -13.40 10.95 -10.69
CA GLY A 189 -11.96 11.16 -10.82
C GLY A 189 -11.23 11.22 -9.48
N LEU A 190 -9.91 11.39 -9.51
CA LEU A 190 -9.11 11.57 -8.29
C LEU A 190 -9.37 12.98 -7.70
N GLY A 191 -9.98 13.03 -6.52
CA GLY A 191 -10.21 14.29 -5.79
C GLY A 191 -11.33 15.19 -6.34
N GLY A 192 -12.11 14.73 -7.33
CA GLY A 192 -13.24 15.48 -7.88
C GLY A 192 -14.48 15.54 -6.96
N PRO A 193 -15.65 15.95 -7.46
CA PRO A 193 -16.88 15.98 -6.68
C PRO A 193 -17.27 14.61 -6.11
N LEU A 194 -17.87 14.59 -4.92
CA LEU A 194 -18.35 13.36 -4.28
C LEU A 194 -19.69 12.89 -4.84
N GLU A 195 -19.84 11.58 -4.97
CA GLU A 195 -21.06 10.86 -5.34
C GLU A 195 -21.27 9.69 -4.37
N ARG A 196 -22.53 9.27 -4.19
CA ARG A 196 -22.85 7.98 -3.55
C ARG A 196 -23.05 6.94 -4.64
N VAL A 197 -22.43 5.78 -4.50
CA VAL A 197 -22.63 4.62 -5.38
C VAL A 197 -22.82 3.37 -4.56
N VAL A 198 -23.49 2.35 -5.10
CA VAL A 198 -23.56 1.03 -4.46
C VAL A 198 -22.36 0.19 -4.89
N MET A 199 -21.71 -0.48 -3.95
CA MET A 199 -20.71 -1.51 -4.25
C MET A 199 -21.41 -2.76 -4.81
N GLY A 200 -21.78 -2.71 -6.09
CA GLY A 200 -22.47 -3.77 -6.82
C GLY A 200 -21.78 -4.09 -8.17
N PRO A 201 -22.44 -4.88 -9.04
CA PRO A 201 -21.85 -5.33 -10.29
C PRO A 201 -21.38 -4.20 -11.20
N GLY A 202 -22.24 -3.20 -11.45
CA GLY A 202 -21.91 -2.04 -12.28
C GLY A 202 -20.67 -1.28 -11.80
N TYR A 203 -20.63 -0.91 -10.52
CA TYR A 203 -19.49 -0.18 -9.95
C TYR A 203 -18.19 -1.01 -9.96
N PHE A 204 -18.29 -2.31 -9.66
CA PHE A 204 -17.13 -3.20 -9.70
C PHE A 204 -16.57 -3.33 -11.11
N ALA A 205 -17.43 -3.59 -12.10
CA ALA A 205 -17.04 -3.73 -13.50
C ALA A 205 -16.41 -2.44 -14.05
N GLU A 206 -16.98 -1.28 -13.73
CA GLU A 206 -16.38 0.02 -14.07
C GLU A 206 -14.97 0.14 -13.47
N SER A 207 -14.84 -0.15 -12.17
CA SER A 207 -13.58 0.00 -11.44
C SER A 207 -12.45 -0.87 -11.99
N VAL A 208 -12.77 -2.07 -12.51
CA VAL A 208 -11.78 -2.99 -13.08
C VAL A 208 -11.59 -2.87 -14.59
N SER A 209 -12.38 -2.05 -15.27
CA SER A 209 -12.21 -1.83 -16.70
C SER A 209 -11.07 -0.86 -16.98
N ALA A 210 -10.36 -1.05 -18.11
CA ALA A 210 -9.28 -0.16 -18.53
C ALA A 210 -9.74 1.30 -18.73
N THR A 211 -11.01 1.52 -19.06
CA THR A 211 -11.61 2.84 -19.29
C THR A 211 -12.22 3.45 -18.03
N GLY A 212 -12.62 2.63 -17.05
CA GLY A 212 -13.35 3.06 -15.85
C GLY A 212 -12.53 3.10 -14.56
N SER A 213 -11.30 2.56 -14.53
CA SER A 213 -10.48 2.45 -13.31
C SER A 213 -10.15 3.79 -12.61
N GLY A 214 -10.31 4.90 -13.33
CA GLY A 214 -10.20 6.27 -12.81
C GLY A 214 -11.51 7.06 -12.76
N ALA A 215 -12.63 6.51 -13.21
CA ALA A 215 -13.91 7.23 -13.30
C ALA A 215 -14.47 7.56 -11.92
N ARG A 216 -14.45 6.60 -10.99
CA ARG A 216 -14.96 6.76 -9.63
C ARG A 216 -14.02 6.18 -8.58
N VAL A 217 -13.36 7.06 -7.85
CA VAL A 217 -12.30 6.71 -6.87
C VAL A 217 -12.85 6.79 -5.45
N LEU A 218 -12.71 5.73 -4.66
CA LEU A 218 -13.20 5.70 -3.28
C LEU A 218 -12.67 6.88 -2.44
N LYS A 219 -13.55 7.55 -1.68
CA LYS A 219 -13.18 8.65 -0.78
C LYS A 219 -12.06 8.20 0.16
N GLY A 220 -10.94 8.93 0.11
CA GLY A 220 -9.76 8.67 0.93
C GLY A 220 -8.69 7.79 0.29
N ALA A 221 -8.95 7.19 -0.88
CA ALA A 221 -7.90 6.56 -1.69
C ALA A 221 -6.94 7.63 -2.23
N LEU A 222 -5.64 7.31 -2.28
CA LEU A 222 -4.59 8.26 -2.70
C LEU A 222 -4.29 8.19 -4.20
N THR A 223 -4.84 7.20 -4.89
CA THR A 223 -4.67 6.98 -6.33
C THR A 223 -5.94 6.38 -6.89
N PRO A 224 -6.28 6.63 -8.17
CA PRO A 224 -7.23 5.80 -8.89
C PRO A 224 -6.73 4.35 -8.96
N MET A 225 -7.63 3.42 -9.26
CA MET A 225 -7.22 2.06 -9.50
C MET A 225 -6.30 2.06 -10.73
N PRO A 226 -5.08 1.52 -10.63
CA PRO A 226 -4.21 1.42 -11.80
C PRO A 226 -4.94 0.59 -12.87
N PRO A 227 -4.76 0.91 -14.17
CA PRO A 227 -5.33 0.09 -15.22
C PRO A 227 -4.86 -1.35 -14.98
N PRO A 228 -5.77 -2.30 -14.72
CA PRO A 228 -5.36 -3.67 -14.49
C PRO A 228 -4.76 -4.24 -15.79
N PRO A 229 -3.98 -5.33 -15.71
CA PRO A 229 -3.71 -6.13 -16.89
C PRO A 229 -5.03 -6.39 -17.61
N PRO A 230 -5.07 -6.42 -18.96
CA PRO A 230 -6.31 -6.61 -19.71
C PRO A 230 -7.15 -7.73 -19.10
N VAL A 231 -8.41 -7.40 -18.81
CA VAL A 231 -9.40 -8.31 -18.25
C VAL A 231 -10.55 -8.44 -19.24
N THR A 232 -10.89 -9.66 -19.62
CA THR A 232 -12.08 -9.94 -20.45
C THR A 232 -13.36 -9.83 -19.61
N GLU A 233 -14.52 -9.74 -20.26
CA GLU A 233 -15.82 -9.71 -19.57
C GLU A 233 -16.02 -10.95 -18.68
N ASP A 234 -15.66 -12.14 -19.17
CA ASP A 234 -15.69 -13.38 -18.38
C ASP A 234 -14.76 -13.31 -17.16
N GLU A 235 -13.57 -12.75 -17.32
CA GLU A 235 -12.63 -12.55 -16.21
C GLU A 235 -13.17 -11.54 -15.19
N VAL A 236 -13.80 -10.45 -15.65
CA VAL A 236 -14.46 -9.48 -14.77
C VAL A 236 -15.59 -10.14 -13.99
N LYS A 237 -16.42 -10.95 -14.65
CA LYS A 237 -17.50 -11.71 -14.02
C LYS A 237 -16.98 -12.69 -12.95
N ALA A 238 -15.91 -13.42 -13.25
CA ALA A 238 -15.28 -14.31 -12.30
C ALA A 238 -14.67 -13.56 -11.09
N LEU A 239 -13.90 -12.48 -11.35
CA LEU A 239 -13.36 -11.62 -10.30
C LEU A 239 -14.47 -11.04 -9.40
N MET A 240 -15.59 -10.63 -10.01
CA MET A 240 -16.75 -10.11 -9.33
C MET A 240 -17.39 -11.16 -8.41
N ALA A 241 -17.57 -12.39 -8.89
CA ALA A 241 -18.11 -13.50 -8.09
C ALA A 241 -17.24 -13.75 -6.85
N TYR A 242 -15.93 -13.83 -7.04
CA TYR A 242 -15.01 -13.99 -5.92
C TYR A 242 -15.08 -12.83 -4.93
N VAL A 243 -14.99 -11.58 -5.40
CA VAL A 243 -15.05 -10.41 -4.52
C VAL A 243 -16.39 -10.36 -3.77
N ARG A 244 -17.52 -10.58 -4.45
CA ARG A 244 -18.84 -10.64 -3.80
C ARG A 244 -18.91 -11.72 -2.73
N SER A 245 -18.34 -12.91 -2.97
CA SER A 245 -18.33 -14.01 -2.00
C SER A 245 -17.61 -13.64 -0.68
N LEU A 246 -16.59 -12.78 -0.74
CA LEU A 246 -15.88 -12.28 0.46
C LEU A 246 -16.76 -11.40 1.34
N SER A 247 -17.86 -10.87 0.80
CA SER A 247 -18.81 -10.07 1.56
C SER A 247 -19.83 -10.89 2.34
N GLN A 248 -20.00 -12.17 1.99
CA GLN A 248 -21.01 -13.05 2.60
C GLN A 248 -20.44 -13.93 3.72
N GLY A 249 -19.15 -13.83 4.03
CA GLY A 249 -18.58 -14.54 5.17
C GLY A 249 -17.06 -14.47 5.25
N ASN A 250 -16.59 -13.86 6.34
CA ASN A 250 -15.46 -14.33 7.12
C ASN A 250 -15.88 -14.27 8.59
#